data_AF-X1DXA7-F1
#
_entry.id   AF-X1DXA7-F1
#
_cell.length_a   1.000
_cell.length_b   1.000
_cell.length_c   1.000
_cell.angle_alpha   90.00
_cell.angle_beta   90.00
_cell.angle_gamma   90.00
#
_symmetry.space_group_name_H-M   'P 1'
#
loop_
_entity.id
_entity.type
_entity.pdbx_description
1 polymer ?
#
loop_
_entity_poly.entity_id
_entity_poly.type
_entity_poly.pdbx_seq_one_letter_code
_entity_poly.pdbx_strand_id
1 'polypeptide(L)'
;MLKFFKIEQSISFKKIFISSTCAIFIHILLDSPIYLDIQPFFPFEFNPFYSNTLWPGLYIYLICAWCFVGAILVYIIRLLQYKFLR
;
A
#
# COMPACT_ATOMS: atom_id res chain seq x y z
N MET A 1 1.31 15.60 -15.94
CA MET A 1 0.17 14.85 -15.38
C MET A 1 -0.02 15.11 -13.87
N LEU A 2 0.99 14.93 -13.01
CA LEU A 2 0.86 15.10 -11.53
C LEU A 2 0.50 16.53 -11.05
N LYS A 3 0.88 17.58 -11.80
CA LYS A 3 0.51 18.97 -11.51
C LYS A 3 -1.00 19.21 -11.54
N PHE A 4 -1.71 18.52 -12.43
CA PHE A 4 -3.17 18.65 -12.54
C PHE A 4 -3.87 18.21 -11.24
N PHE A 5 -3.35 17.15 -10.61
CA PHE A 5 -3.85 16.64 -9.34
C PHE A 5 -3.25 17.35 -8.12
N LYS A 6 -2.37 18.35 -8.30
CA LYS A 6 -1.65 19.04 -7.20
C LYS A 6 -0.87 18.11 -6.27
N ILE A 7 -0.42 16.97 -6.80
CA ILE A 7 0.41 15.99 -6.09
C ILE A 7 1.88 16.21 -6.48
N GLU A 8 2.34 17.46 -6.38
CA GLU A 8 3.75 17.75 -6.61
C GLU A 8 4.57 17.09 -5.50
N GLN A 9 5.46 16.18 -5.91
CA GLN A 9 6.32 15.42 -5.02
C GLN A 9 7.76 15.78 -5.30
N SER A 10 8.52 16.06 -4.23
CA SER A 10 9.96 16.24 -4.35
C SER A 10 10.61 14.90 -4.68
N ILE A 11 11.15 14.80 -5.88
CA ILE A 11 11.85 13.62 -6.38
C ILE A 11 13.21 13.57 -5.68
N SER A 12 13.47 12.48 -4.96
CA SER A 12 14.75 12.22 -4.33
C SER A 12 14.99 10.72 -4.38
N PHE A 13 16.18 10.32 -4.81
CA PHE A 13 16.55 8.91 -4.93
C PHE A 13 16.31 8.13 -3.62
N LYS A 14 16.70 8.72 -2.49
CA LYS A 14 16.49 8.11 -1.16
C LYS A 14 15.00 7.88 -0.87
N LYS A 15 14.14 8.83 -1.21
CA LYS A 15 12.69 8.70 -0.99
C LYS A 15 12.09 7.61 -1.87
N ILE A 16 12.50 7.57 -3.13
CA ILE A 16 12.04 6.54 -4.08
C ILE A 16 12.46 5.16 -3.60
N PHE A 17 13.73 4.98 -3.28
CA PHE A 17 14.28 3.69 -2.84
C PHE A 17 13.58 3.15 -1.59
N ILE A 18 13.37 3.99 -0.58
CA ILE A 18 12.65 3.59 0.64
C ILE A 18 11.20 3.25 0.31
N SER A 19 10.51 4.13 -0.44
CA SER A 19 9.09 3.92 -0.76
C SER A 19 8.86 2.66 -1.60
N SER A 20 9.70 2.40 -2.60
CA SER A 20 9.56 1.21 -3.45
C SER A 20 9.86 -0.06 -2.68
N THR A 21 10.93 -0.05 -1.88
CA THR A 21 11.31 -1.20 -1.06
C THR A 21 10.21 -1.53 -0.05
N CYS A 22 9.72 -0.53 0.70
CA CYS A 22 8.62 -0.72 1.63
C CYS A 22 7.35 -1.21 0.92
N ALA A 23 6.99 -0.63 -0.23
CA ALA A 23 5.79 -1.02 -0.98
C ALA A 23 5.85 -2.50 -1.40
N ILE A 24 6.99 -2.97 -1.91
CA ILE A 24 7.17 -4.37 -2.32
C ILE A 24 6.98 -5.31 -1.12
N PHE A 25 7.66 -5.06 0.00
CA PHE A 25 7.57 -5.94 1.17
C PHE A 25 6.18 -5.93 1.81
N ILE A 26 5.54 -4.76 1.90
CA ILE A 26 4.17 -4.66 2.42
C ILE A 26 3.21 -5.43 1.51
N HIS A 27 3.35 -5.32 0.19
CA HIS A 27 2.48 -6.02 -0.75
C HIS A 27 2.63 -7.54 -0.66
N ILE A 28 3.86 -8.05 -0.66
CA ILE A 28 4.15 -9.49 -0.46
C ILE A 28 3.54 -9.98 0.85
N LEU A 29 3.69 -9.21 1.93
CA LEU A 29 3.15 -9.58 3.24
C LEU A 29 1.62 -9.60 3.25
N LEU A 30 0.96 -8.64 2.59
CA LEU A 30 -0.50 -8.60 2.47
C LEU A 30 -1.05 -9.71 1.58
N ASP A 31 -0.31 -10.16 0.58
CA ASP A 31 -0.76 -11.22 -0.32
C ASP A 31 -0.52 -12.61 0.26
N SER A 32 0.48 -12.76 1.15
CA SER A 32 0.85 -14.04 1.77
C SER A 32 -0.29 -14.80 2.45
N PRO A 33 -1.31 -14.19 3.07
CA PRO A 33 -2.39 -14.96 3.70
C PRO A 33 -3.46 -15.46 2.71
N ILE A 34 -3.45 -14.95 1.48
CA ILE A 34 -4.50 -15.16 0.47
C ILE A 34 -4.04 -16.15 -0.61
N TYR A 35 -2.79 -16.02 -1.06
CA TYR A 35 -2.27 -16.72 -2.21
C TYR A 35 -1.26 -17.80 -1.82
N LEU A 36 -1.38 -18.96 -2.46
CA LEU A 36 -0.56 -20.15 -2.20
C LEU A 36 0.86 -20.06 -2.79
N ASP A 37 1.03 -19.29 -3.86
CA ASP A 37 2.26 -19.13 -4.62
C ASP A 37 3.18 -18.03 -4.06
N ILE A 38 2.70 -17.24 -3.09
CA ILE A 38 3.48 -16.17 -2.48
C ILE A 38 4.44 -16.74 -1.44
N GLN A 39 5.74 -16.47 -1.66
CA GLN A 39 6.84 -16.91 -0.81
C GLN A 39 7.51 -15.69 -0.13
N PRO A 40 7.05 -15.28 1.07
CA PRO A 40 7.58 -14.09 1.75
C PRO A 40 9.05 -14.22 2.19
N PHE A 41 9.56 -15.45 2.29
CA PHE A 41 10.92 -15.76 2.73
C PHE A 41 11.73 -16.52 1.67
N PHE A 42 11.53 -16.21 0.38
CA PHE A 42 12.33 -16.80 -0.71
C PHE A 42 13.83 -16.80 -0.36
N PRO A 43 14.57 -17.92 -0.55
CA PRO A 43 14.21 -19.13 -1.30
C PRO A 43 13.48 -20.22 -0.51
N PHE A 44 13.06 -19.96 0.73
CA PHE A 44 12.27 -20.93 1.47
C PHE A 44 10.85 -21.03 0.90
N GLU A 45 10.44 -22.23 0.49
CA GLU A 45 9.17 -22.48 -0.19
C GLU A 45 7.96 -22.49 0.75
N PHE A 46 8.14 -22.26 2.06
CA PHE A 46 7.05 -22.24 3.02
C PHE A 46 6.54 -20.82 3.30
N ASN A 47 5.22 -20.68 3.39
CA ASN A 47 4.56 -19.44 3.76
C ASN A 47 3.85 -19.62 5.12
N PRO A 48 4.39 -19.05 6.22
CA PRO A 48 3.81 -19.23 7.56
C PRO A 48 2.54 -18.40 7.78
N PHE A 49 2.22 -17.46 6.88
CA PHE A 49 1.07 -16.57 7.02
C PHE A 49 -0.17 -17.05 6.28
N TYR A 50 -0.04 -18.09 5.46
CA TYR A 50 -1.13 -18.62 4.66
C TYR A 50 -2.30 -19.10 5.53
N SER A 51 -3.52 -18.62 5.23
CA SER A 51 -4.72 -18.91 6.01
C SER A 51 -5.64 -19.88 5.27
N ASN A 52 -5.89 -21.06 5.85
CA ASN A 52 -6.84 -22.06 5.33
C ASN A 52 -8.30 -21.83 5.78
N THR A 53 -8.69 -20.58 6.03
CA THR A 53 -10.06 -20.25 6.47
C THR A 53 -11.04 -20.23 5.30
N LEU A 54 -12.34 -20.30 5.58
CA LEU A 54 -13.42 -20.23 4.56
C LEU A 54 -13.40 -18.92 3.74
N TRP A 55 -12.77 -17.86 4.27
CA TRP A 55 -12.70 -16.54 3.63
C TRP A 55 -11.28 -15.97 3.73
N PRO A 56 -10.30 -16.59 3.05
CA PRO A 56 -8.94 -16.08 3.05
C PRO A 56 -8.94 -14.67 2.45
N GLY A 57 -8.46 -13.69 3.22
CA GLY A 57 -8.31 -12.32 2.75
C GLY A 57 -9.47 -11.35 3.06
N LEU A 58 -10.58 -11.76 3.67
CA LEU A 58 -11.66 -10.82 4.04
C LEU A 58 -11.12 -9.62 4.85
N TYR A 59 -10.30 -9.91 5.88
CA TYR A 59 -9.66 -8.88 6.69
C TYR A 59 -8.69 -8.01 5.88
N ILE A 60 -7.99 -8.58 4.91
CA ILE A 60 -7.04 -7.85 4.07
C ILE A 60 -7.78 -6.93 3.10
N TYR A 61 -8.83 -7.41 2.44
CA TYR A 61 -9.68 -6.56 1.60
C TYR A 61 -10.30 -5.41 2.39
N LEU A 62 -10.75 -5.66 3.63
CA LEU A 62 -11.25 -4.61 4.52
C LEU A 62 -10.16 -3.58 4.84
N ILE A 63 -8.95 -4.02 5.21
CA ILE A 63 -7.82 -3.11 5.46
C ILE A 63 -7.51 -2.29 4.21
N CYS A 64 -7.44 -2.90 3.03
CA CYS A 64 -7.21 -2.21 1.77
C CYS A 64 -8.29 -1.15 1.47
N ALA A 65 -9.56 -1.50 1.69
CA ALA A 65 -10.67 -0.55 1.54
C ALA A 65 -10.54 0.63 2.51
N TRP A 66 -10.19 0.38 3.77
CA TRP A 66 -9.94 1.44 4.76
C TRP A 66 -8.74 2.31 4.41
N CYS A 67 -7.64 1.72 3.92
CA CYS A 67 -6.48 2.47 3.43
C CYS A 67 -6.85 3.36 2.24
N PHE A 68 -7.69 2.88 1.33
CA PHE A 68 -8.18 3.67 0.20
C PHE A 68 -9.03 4.86 0.66
N VAL A 69 -9.97 4.65 1.58
CA VAL A 69 -10.74 5.74 2.20
C VAL A 69 -9.81 6.75 2.90
N GLY A 70 -8.82 6.27 3.65
CA GLY A 70 -7.81 7.11 4.29
C GLY A 70 -7.02 7.95 3.28
N ALA A 71 -6.62 7.36 2.16
CA ALA A 71 -5.92 8.07 1.09
C ALA A 71 -6.79 9.19 0.47
N ILE A 72 -8.09 8.93 0.26
CA ILE A 72 -9.04 9.96 -0.19
C ILE A 72 -9.11 11.11 0.82
N LEU A 73 -9.23 10.82 2.11
CA LEU A 73 -9.30 11.85 3.16
C LEU A 73 -8.03 12.71 3.19
N VAL A 74 -6.85 12.08 3.17
CA VAL A 74 -5.56 12.79 3.13
C VAL A 74 -5.46 13.68 1.89
N TYR A 75 -5.91 13.18 0.73
CA TYR A 75 -5.92 13.94 -0.50
C TYR A 75 -6.86 15.17 -0.42
N ILE A 76 -8.07 15.01 0.12
CA ILE A 76 -9.02 16.12 0.33
C ILE A 76 -8.43 17.17 1.27
N ILE A 77 -7.86 16.76 2.41
CA ILE A 77 -7.22 17.69 3.37
C ILE A 77 -6.13 18.50 2.68
N ARG A 78 -5.24 17.83 1.93
CA ARG A 78 -4.17 18.51 1.17
C ARG A 78 -4.74 19.49 0.15
N LEU A 79 -5.82 19.13 -0.54
CA LEU A 79 -6.48 19.99 -1.53
C LEU A 79 -7.08 21.23 -0.88
N LEU A 80 -7.71 21.09 0.30
CA LEU A 80 -8.26 22.20 1.08
C LEU A 80 -7.15 23.12 1.60
N GLN A 81 -6.07 22.57 2.15
CA GLN A 81 -4.91 23.34 2.59
C GLN A 81 -4.29 24.16 1.45
N TYR A 82 -4.13 23.54 0.27
CA TYR A 82 -3.63 24.26 -0.91
C TYR A 82 -4.55 25.41 -1.32
N LYS A 83 -5.87 25.24 -1.23
CA LYS A 83 -6.85 26.29 -1.55
C LYS A 83 -6.84 27.42 -0.53
N PHE A 84 -6.54 27.14 0.74
CA PHE A 84 -6.54 28.12 1.83
C PHE A 84 -5.23 28.90 1.96
N LEU A 85 -4.08 28.27 1.63
CA LEU A 85 -2.75 28.89 1.68
C LEU A 85 -2.42 29.74 0.43
N ARG A 86 -3.35 29.87 -0.52
CA ARG A 86 -3.24 30.70 -1.72
C ARG A 86 -4.36 31.73 -1.73
#